data_AF-A0A951GC29-F1
#
_entry.id   AF-A0A951GC29-F1
#
_cell.length_a   1.000
_cell.length_b   1.000
_cell.length_c   1.000
_cell.angle_alpha   90.00
_cell.angle_beta   90.00
_cell.angle_gamma   90.00
#
_symmetry.space_group_name_H-M   'P 1'
#
loop_
_entity.id
_entity.type
_entity.pdbx_description
1 polymer ?
#
loop_
_entity_poly.entity_id
_entity_poly.type
_entity_poly.pdbx_seq_one_letter_code
_entity_poly.pdbx_strand_id
1 'polypeptide(L)' 'MAREEVSGIPGAERWSYGAFQPNQEHGSLTVPLHRDDGKSAEFTVPDFVSDPEDLRAIATIVTGALEKWEQVKGLGA' A
#
# COMPACT_ATOMS: atom_id res chain seq x y z
N MET A 1 9.06 16.20 15.49
CA MET A 1 9.27 15.39 14.27
C MET A 1 8.52 14.09 14.50
N ALA A 2 7.29 13.95 14.01
CA ALA A 2 6.54 12.70 14.16
C ALA A 2 7.29 11.64 13.35
N ARG A 3 7.69 10.54 13.98
CA ARG A 3 8.16 9.37 13.25
C ARG A 3 6.93 8.82 12.53
N GLU A 4 6.84 9.02 11.23
CA GLU A 4 5.92 8.22 10.41
C GLU A 4 6.27 6.77 10.69
N GLU A 5 5.37 6.03 11.31
CA GLU A 5 5.57 4.62 11.63
C GLU A 5 5.52 3.84 10.31
N VAL A 6 6.68 3.78 9.64
CA VAL A 6 6.90 2.98 8.44
C VAL A 6 6.87 1.52 8.85
N SER A 7 5.68 0.92 8.83
CA SER A 7 5.55 -0.53 9.03
C SER A 7 5.80 -1.25 7.71
N GLY A 8 6.77 -2.17 7.69
CA GLY A 8 7.01 -3.01 6.53
C GLY A 8 5.80 -3.91 6.21
N ILE A 9 5.66 -4.27 4.93
CA ILE A 9 4.60 -5.16 4.45
C ILE A 9 5.19 -6.57 4.31
N PRO A 10 4.77 -7.55 5.12
CA PRO A 10 5.27 -8.92 4.98
C PRO A 10 4.95 -9.47 3.59
N GLY A 11 5.98 -9.97 2.88
CA GLY A 11 5.85 -10.45 1.50
C GLY A 11 6.07 -9.39 0.42
N ALA A 12 6.30 -8.11 0.78
CA ALA A 12 6.66 -7.03 -0.13
C ALA A 12 7.82 -6.21 0.46
N GLU A 13 9.03 -6.77 0.42
CA GLU A 13 10.22 -6.29 1.15
C GLU A 13 10.63 -4.83 0.84
N ARG A 14 10.28 -4.33 -0.35
CA ARG A 14 10.58 -2.95 -0.76
C ARG A 14 9.49 -1.95 -0.38
N TRP A 15 8.38 -2.43 0.16
CA TRP A 15 7.17 -1.66 0.40
C TRP A 15 6.86 -1.55 1.89
N SER A 16 6.26 -0.42 2.23
CA SER A 16 5.88 -0.06 3.59
C SER A 16 4.56 0.68 3.60
N TYR A 17 3.85 0.61 4.71
CA TYR A 17 2.67 1.41 4.95
C TYR A 17 3.04 2.85 5.30
N GLY A 18 2.27 3.79 4.76
CA GLY A 18 2.18 5.15 5.26
C GLY A 18 1.11 5.30 6.34
N ALA A 19 0.90 6.52 6.81
CA ALA A 19 -0.14 6.82 7.79
C ALA A 19 -1.53 6.57 7.19
N PHE A 20 -2.34 5.73 7.85
CA PHE A 20 -3.69 5.41 7.39
C PHE A 20 -4.60 6.64 7.50
N GLN A 21 -5.42 6.86 6.47
CA GLN A 21 -6.26 8.04 6.33
C GLN A 21 -7.73 7.63 6.37
N PRO A 22 -8.37 7.64 7.55
CA PRO A 22 -9.79 7.35 7.66
C PRO A 22 -10.63 8.51 7.11
N ASN A 23 -11.65 8.19 6.33
CA ASN A 23 -12.65 9.11 5.82
C ASN A 23 -14.01 8.76 6.44
N GLN A 24 -14.32 9.44 7.54
CA GLN A 24 -15.54 9.19 8.32
C GLN A 24 -16.82 9.60 7.58
N GLU A 25 -16.75 10.54 6.65
CA GLU A 25 -17.91 10.98 5.86
C GLU A 25 -18.39 9.89 4.90
N HIS A 26 -17.44 9.12 4.37
CA HIS A 26 -17.72 8.09 3.35
C HIS A 26 -17.58 6.65 3.87
N GLY A 27 -17.25 6.47 5.16
CA GLY A 27 -17.05 5.14 5.75
C GLY A 27 -15.93 4.36 5.05
N SER A 28 -14.80 5.01 4.80
CA SER A 28 -13.66 4.41 4.08
C SER A 28 -12.32 4.67 4.75
N LEU A 29 -11.33 3.86 4.39
CA LEU A 29 -9.97 3.92 4.86
C LEU A 29 -9.04 3.93 3.64
N THR A 30 -8.27 5.02 3.48
CA THR A 30 -7.20 5.07 2.48
C THR A 30 -5.89 4.63 3.14
N VAL A 31 -5.20 3.70 2.48
CA VAL A 31 -3.95 3.11 2.93
C VAL A 31 -2.85 3.47 1.94
N PRO A 32 -1.96 4.42 2.30
CA PRO A 32 -0.80 4.76 1.49
C PRO A 32 0.25 3.65 1.57
N LEU A 33 0.92 3.41 0.45
CA LEU A 33 2.03 2.47 0.30
C LEU A 33 3.25 3.21 -0.25
N HIS A 34 4.40 3.05 0.39
CA HIS A 34 5.66 3.67 0.01
C HIS A 34 6.70 2.61 -0.34
N ARG A 35 7.38 2.83 -1.46
CA ARG A 35 8.51 2.02 -1.90
C ARG A 35 9.84 2.70 -1.57
N ASP A 36 10.86 1.90 -1.32
CA ASP A 36 12.22 2.35 -1.01
C ASP A 36 12.87 3.29 -2.05
N ASP A 37 12.47 3.20 -3.32
CA ASP A 37 12.95 4.04 -4.41
C ASP A 37 12.18 5.37 -4.58
N GLY A 38 11.32 5.69 -3.62
CA GLY A 38 10.52 6.92 -3.60
C GLY A 38 9.21 6.85 -4.38
N LYS A 39 8.86 5.68 -4.95
CA LYS A 39 7.53 5.48 -5.54
C LYS A 39 6.47 5.28 -4.46
N SER A 40 5.23 5.61 -4.81
CA SER A 40 4.09 5.46 -3.94
C SER A 40 2.89 4.88 -4.67
N ALA A 41 2.04 4.23 -3.90
CA ALA A 41 0.71 3.79 -4.32
C ALA A 41 -0.26 4.00 -3.17
N GLU A 42 -1.55 3.88 -3.44
CA GLU A 42 -2.57 3.89 -2.41
C GLU A 42 -3.74 3.01 -2.84
N PHE A 43 -4.50 2.54 -1.86
CA PHE A 43 -5.77 1.90 -2.09
C PHE A 43 -6.77 2.36 -1.03
N THR A 44 -8.05 2.33 -1.38
CA THR A 44 -9.15 2.70 -0.49
C THR A 44 -10.05 1.49 -0.28
N VAL A 45 -10.36 1.20 0.97
CA VAL A 45 -11.29 0.14 1.38
C VAL A 45 -12.42 0.74 2.22
N PRO A 46 -13.56 0.05 2.37
CA PRO A 46 -14.54 0.38 3.39
C PRO A 46 -13.92 0.31 4.80
N ASP A 47 -14.38 1.15 5.72
CA ASP A 47 -13.85 1.28 7.09
C ASP A 47 -13.95 0.00 7.93
N PHE A 48 -14.95 -0.86 7.66
CA PHE A 48 -15.10 -2.16 8.32
C PHE A 48 -13.98 -3.14 7.94
N VAL A 49 -13.27 -2.91 6.82
CA VAL A 49 -12.06 -3.66 6.43
C VAL A 49 -10.87 -3.03 7.16
N SER A 50 -10.78 -3.30 8.46
CA SER A 50 -9.72 -2.81 9.34
C SER A 50 -8.83 -3.92 9.90
N ASP A 51 -9.12 -5.19 9.55
CA ASP A 51 -8.30 -6.32 9.96
C ASP A 51 -6.90 -6.22 9.32
N PRO A 52 -5.82 -6.28 10.13
CA PRO A 52 -4.45 -6.17 9.61
C PRO A 52 -4.08 -7.23 8.57
N GLU A 53 -4.66 -8.44 8.63
CA GLU A 53 -4.41 -9.50 7.65
C GLU A 53 -5.07 -9.22 6.32
N ASP A 54 -6.30 -8.68 6.32
CA ASP A 54 -7.00 -8.25 5.11
C ASP A 54 -6.26 -7.10 4.43
N LEU A 55 -5.87 -6.09 5.20
CA LEU A 55 -5.09 -4.95 4.69
C LEU A 55 -3.75 -5.41 4.10
N ARG A 56 -3.09 -6.38 4.73
CA ARG A 56 -1.87 -7.02 4.22
C ARG A 56 -2.11 -7.77 2.91
N ALA A 57 -3.19 -8.53 2.81
CA ALA A 57 -3.52 -9.25 1.59
C ALA A 57 -3.74 -8.28 0.42
N ILE A 58 -4.51 -7.21 0.65
CA ILE A 58 -4.77 -6.18 -0.35
C ILE A 58 -3.49 -5.46 -0.75
N ALA A 59 -2.68 -5.04 0.22
CA ALA A 59 -1.41 -4.37 -0.05
C ALA A 59 -0.49 -5.24 -0.91
N THR A 60 -0.38 -6.54 -0.61
CA THR A 60 0.42 -7.50 -1.39
C THR A 60 -0.06 -7.61 -2.83
N ILE A 61 -1.38 -7.61 -3.06
CA ILE A 61 -1.96 -7.63 -4.40
C ILE A 61 -1.61 -6.36 -5.17
N VAL A 62 -1.77 -5.19 -4.53
CA VAL A 62 -1.50 -3.88 -5.15
C VAL A 62 -0.02 -3.73 -5.51
N THR A 63 0.89 -4.00 -4.57
CA THR A 63 2.33 -3.91 -4.82
C THR A 63 2.78 -4.90 -5.89
N GLY A 64 2.29 -6.15 -5.85
CA GLY A 64 2.60 -7.16 -6.86
C GLY A 64 2.07 -6.80 -8.25
N ALA A 65 0.90 -6.16 -8.35
CA ALA A 65 0.38 -5.67 -9.63
C ALA A 65 1.26 -4.55 -10.22
N LEU A 66 1.73 -3.62 -9.38
CA LEU A 66 2.62 -2.54 -9.79
C LEU A 66 3.98 -3.07 -10.24
N GLU A 67 4.56 -4.03 -9.51
CA GLU A 67 5.83 -4.65 -9.89
C GLU A 67 5.72 -5.38 -11.24
N LYS A 68 4.64 -6.13 -11.46
CA LYS A 68 4.39 -6.78 -12.77
C LYS A 68 4.25 -5.77 -13.89
N TRP A 69 3.54 -4.66 -13.66
CA TRP A 69 3.39 -3.61 -14.65
C TRP A 69 4.73 -2.97 -15.04
N GLU A 70 5.60 -2.74 -14.05
CA GLU A 70 6.94 -2.22 -14.30
C GLU A 70 7.83 -3.21 -15.06
N GLN A 71 7.76 -4.50 -14.75
CA GLN A 71 8.46 -5.54 -15.51
C GLN A 71 8.00 -5.58 -16.97
N VAL A 72 6.68 -5.50 -17.23
CA VAL A 72 6.14 -5.46 -18.60
C VAL A 72 6.62 -4.21 -19.35
N LYS A 73 6.64 -3.04 -18.70
CA LYS A 73 7.20 -1.82 -19.30
C LYS A 73 8.71 -1.91 -19.56
N GLY A 74 9.45 -2.59 -18.70
CA GLY A 74 10.89 -2.79 -18.83
C GLY A 74 11.31 -3.75 -19.95
N LEU A 75 10.41 -4.64 -20.40
CA LEU A 75 10.65 -5.60 -21.49
C LEU A 75 10.32 -5.06 -22.89
N GLY A 76 9.84 -3.82 -22.99
CA GLY A 76 9.46 -3.17 -24.26
C GLY A 76 10.48 -2.14 -24.79
N ALA A 77 11.68 -2.07 -24.20
CA ALA A 77 12.76 -1.16 -24.59
C ALA A 77 13.87 -1.86 -25.38
#